data_AF-A0A1V4R1B5-F1
#
_entry.id   AF-A0A1V4R1B5-F1
#
_cell.length_a   1.000
_cell.length_b   1.000
_cell.length_c   1.000
_cell.angle_alpha   90.00
_cell.angle_beta   90.00
_cell.angle_gamma   90.00
#
_symmetry.space_group_name_H-M   'P 1'
#
loop_
_entity.id
_entity.type
_entity.pdbx_description
1 polymer ?
#
loop_
_entity_poly.entity_id
_entity_poly.type
_entity_poly.pdbx_seq_one_letter_code
_entity_poly.pdbx_strand_id
1 'polypeptide(L)'
;MAIGDVRRPEGHDYNDPETNAHIWQVTDWHAHSHHPCFTNSGLWDGGRRLLVASHRNNARNLYSLELASGELTQLTDFSPTDRPRLPGTFVNPVRDEAYFVNGRQLLALDLRTGRQRSLFSAEQLAGPRMNLGSHSCTADGKTIRAVLNEDLSEKLRLDLGHGHVGFPEYSAARPLSRVVAIDTDAGGGRVIHEERFWLGHMNTSPTLPEVATVCHEGPWAKIDQRMWRLDVATGEVSPLRQQVAGESIGPRGRASRRPWFVRTGSPEANKRECIPPGPGPDDPSGGGERPAAGPVQTAPSWSARARPTCPRRTRRRR
;
A
#
# COMPACT_ATOMS: atom_id res chain seq x y z
N MET A 1 -22.78 15.17 9.52
CA MET A 1 -22.32 15.07 10.92
C MET A 1 -21.04 15.87 10.98
N ALA A 2 -20.90 16.67 12.01
CA ALA A 2 -19.78 17.57 12.18
C ALA A 2 -18.60 16.85 12.85
N ILE A 3 -17.42 17.46 12.75
CA ILE A 3 -16.25 17.10 13.54
C ILE A 3 -16.62 17.21 15.03
N GLY A 4 -16.27 16.18 15.81
CA GLY A 4 -16.58 16.09 17.23
C GLY A 4 -17.92 15.42 17.56
N ASP A 5 -18.78 15.15 16.56
CA ASP A 5 -20.01 14.41 16.79
C ASP A 5 -19.70 13.02 17.35
N VAL A 6 -20.35 12.69 18.48
CA VAL A 6 -20.19 11.42 19.19
C VAL A 6 -21.38 10.52 18.90
N ARG A 7 -21.09 9.26 18.57
CA ARG A 7 -22.07 8.20 18.41
C ARG A 7 -21.97 7.20 19.54
N ARG A 8 -23.16 6.76 19.97
CA ARG A 8 -23.27 5.64 20.90
C ARG A 8 -22.65 4.38 20.29
N PRO A 9 -22.15 3.46 21.14
CA PRO A 9 -21.70 2.16 20.69
C PRO A 9 -22.78 1.48 19.86
N GLU A 10 -22.38 1.00 18.69
CA GLU A 10 -23.25 0.35 17.70
C GLU A 10 -22.86 -1.14 17.54
N GLY A 11 -21.90 -1.61 18.33
CA GLY A 11 -21.37 -2.96 18.26
C GLY A 11 -22.17 -4.01 19.01
N HIS A 12 -21.83 -5.28 18.78
CA HIS A 12 -22.31 -6.41 19.57
C HIS A 12 -21.24 -7.50 19.69
N ASP A 13 -21.38 -8.32 20.73
CA ASP A 13 -20.51 -9.45 20.99
C ASP A 13 -21.13 -10.75 20.49
N TYR A 14 -20.26 -11.63 19.99
CA TYR A 14 -20.61 -13.01 19.67
C TYR A 14 -19.37 -13.90 19.82
N ASN A 15 -19.59 -15.21 19.88
CA ASN A 15 -18.48 -16.15 19.83
C ASN A 15 -18.35 -16.71 18.41
N ASP A 16 -17.12 -16.79 17.93
CA ASP A 16 -16.80 -17.48 16.68
C ASP A 16 -17.27 -18.95 16.76
N PRO A 17 -18.06 -19.46 15.79
CA PRO A 17 -18.68 -20.78 15.90
C PRO A 17 -17.69 -21.94 15.78
N GLU A 18 -16.48 -21.72 15.24
CA GLU A 18 -15.46 -22.76 15.07
C GLU A 18 -14.48 -22.83 16.24
N THR A 19 -14.06 -21.67 16.75
CA THR A 19 -13.00 -21.53 17.75
C THR A 19 -13.52 -21.16 19.14
N ASN A 20 -14.78 -20.73 19.23
CA ASN A 20 -15.39 -20.15 20.43
C ASN A 20 -14.62 -18.92 20.96
N ALA A 21 -13.82 -18.27 20.12
CA ALA A 21 -13.17 -17.02 20.45
C ALA A 21 -14.23 -15.92 20.60
N HIS A 22 -14.09 -15.10 21.64
CA HIS A 22 -14.93 -13.93 21.82
C HIS A 22 -14.60 -12.88 20.75
N ILE A 23 -15.61 -12.49 19.96
CA ILE A 23 -15.51 -11.47 18.93
C ILE A 23 -16.42 -10.32 19.30
N TRP A 24 -15.83 -9.12 19.33
CA TRP A 24 -16.57 -7.88 19.47
C TRP A 24 -16.61 -7.16 18.12
N GLN A 25 -17.80 -7.08 17.51
CA GLN A 25 -18.03 -6.24 16.33
C GLN A 25 -18.21 -4.80 16.80
N VAL A 26 -17.38 -3.89 16.30
CA VAL A 26 -17.36 -2.48 16.76
C VAL A 26 -18.22 -1.53 15.93
N THR A 27 -18.69 -1.97 14.76
CA THR A 27 -19.58 -1.19 13.88
C THR A 27 -20.68 -2.09 13.30
N ASP A 28 -21.95 -1.70 13.39
CA ASP A 28 -23.09 -2.36 12.73
C ASP A 28 -23.77 -1.47 11.66
N TRP A 29 -23.30 -0.22 11.51
CA TRP A 29 -23.90 0.71 10.58
C TRP A 29 -23.81 0.19 9.15
N HIS A 30 -24.89 0.36 8.37
CA HIS A 30 -25.00 -0.11 6.99
C HIS A 30 -24.11 0.72 6.03
N ALA A 31 -22.80 0.69 6.24
CA ALA A 31 -21.76 1.28 5.40
C ALA A 31 -20.46 0.49 5.53
N HIS A 32 -19.54 0.70 4.58
CA HIS A 32 -18.19 0.15 4.71
C HIS A 32 -17.42 0.89 5.80
N SER A 33 -16.85 0.13 6.73
CA SER A 33 -15.93 0.61 7.75
C SER A 33 -14.66 -0.25 7.72
N HIS A 34 -13.50 0.36 7.91
CA HIS A 34 -12.23 -0.35 7.91
C HIS A 34 -11.19 0.38 8.76
N HIS A 35 -10.23 -0.37 9.32
CA HIS A 35 -9.06 0.20 9.97
C HIS A 35 -8.03 0.70 8.92
N PRO A 36 -7.04 1.54 9.31
CA PRO A 36 -5.86 1.80 8.50
C PRO A 36 -5.13 0.51 8.11
N CYS A 37 -4.27 0.54 7.09
CA CYS A 37 -3.47 -0.63 6.72
C CYS A 37 -2.76 -1.23 7.95
N PHE A 38 -2.69 -2.56 8.04
CA PHE A 38 -2.16 -3.26 9.23
C PHE A 38 -0.68 -2.94 9.56
N THR A 39 0.07 -2.37 8.61
CA THR A 39 1.43 -1.87 8.83
C THR A 39 1.48 -0.48 9.45
N ASN A 40 0.34 0.22 9.49
CA ASN A 40 0.21 1.58 9.96
C ASN A 40 -0.55 1.56 11.29
N SER A 41 0.09 2.03 12.36
CA SER A 41 -0.61 2.12 13.64
C SER A 41 -1.76 3.13 13.53
N GLY A 42 -2.97 2.65 13.82
CA GLY A 42 -4.15 3.48 14.04
C GLY A 42 -4.45 3.73 15.53
N LEU A 43 -3.65 3.15 16.44
CA LEU A 43 -3.84 3.29 17.87
C LEU A 43 -3.30 4.64 18.35
N TRP A 44 -4.06 5.31 19.21
CA TRP A 44 -3.71 6.61 19.78
C TRP A 44 -4.28 6.74 21.21
N ASP A 45 -4.02 7.87 21.88
CA ASP A 45 -4.45 8.09 23.25
C ASP A 45 -3.95 7.00 24.23
N GLY A 46 -2.67 6.63 24.11
CA GLY A 46 -2.07 5.55 24.90
C GLY A 46 -2.65 4.17 24.59
N GLY A 47 -3.21 3.97 23.40
CA GLY A 47 -3.81 2.70 22.98
C GLY A 47 -5.26 2.51 23.41
N ARG A 48 -5.91 3.53 23.98
CA ARG A 48 -7.34 3.48 24.33
C ARG A 48 -8.27 3.69 23.14
N ARG A 49 -7.75 4.31 22.08
CA ARG A 49 -8.54 4.68 20.90
C ARG A 49 -7.92 4.15 19.62
N LEU A 50 -8.76 3.79 18.67
CA LEU A 50 -8.38 3.29 17.35
C LEU A 50 -9.00 4.18 16.26
N LEU A 51 -8.21 4.54 15.26
CA LEU A 51 -8.74 5.18 14.05
C LEU A 51 -9.50 4.17 13.19
N VAL A 52 -10.71 4.55 12.78
CA VAL A 52 -11.57 3.79 11.88
C VAL A 52 -12.02 4.70 10.76
N ALA A 53 -11.84 4.29 9.51
CA ALA A 53 -12.44 4.94 8.36
C ALA A 53 -13.84 4.37 8.16
N SER A 54 -14.82 5.23 7.86
CA SER A 54 -16.19 4.80 7.57
C SER A 54 -16.79 5.61 6.44
N HIS A 55 -17.57 4.94 5.60
CA HIS A 55 -18.26 5.47 4.42
C HIS A 55 -19.69 5.97 4.76
N ARG A 56 -20.00 6.13 6.05
CA ARG A 56 -21.31 6.58 6.51
C ARG A 56 -21.63 7.99 6.00
N ASN A 57 -22.92 8.29 5.81
CA ASN A 57 -23.42 9.57 5.31
C ASN A 57 -22.89 9.97 3.92
N ASN A 58 -22.68 9.00 3.03
CA ASN A 58 -22.23 9.21 1.65
C ASN A 58 -20.87 9.92 1.51
N ALA A 59 -20.04 9.85 2.55
CA ALA A 59 -18.71 10.41 2.57
C ALA A 59 -17.74 9.49 3.32
N ARG A 60 -16.44 9.61 3.02
CA ARG A 60 -15.40 8.81 3.65
C ARG A 60 -14.70 9.65 4.71
N ASN A 61 -14.89 9.30 5.96
CA ASN A 61 -14.37 10.06 7.08
C ASN A 61 -13.60 9.18 8.06
N LEU A 62 -12.66 9.79 8.78
CA LEU A 62 -12.01 9.18 9.93
C LEU A 62 -12.85 9.41 11.18
N TYR A 63 -12.90 8.36 11.99
CA TYR A 63 -13.54 8.31 13.28
C TYR A 63 -12.53 7.79 14.30
N SER A 64 -12.66 8.24 15.55
CA SER A 64 -12.03 7.62 16.69
C SER A 64 -13.01 6.65 17.33
N LEU A 65 -12.64 5.38 17.39
CA LEU A 65 -13.29 4.37 18.22
C LEU A 65 -12.63 4.35 19.60
N GLU A 66 -13.40 4.51 20.67
CA GLU A 66 -12.95 4.24 22.04
C GLU A 66 -13.11 2.74 22.32
N LEU A 67 -12.02 2.05 22.68
CA LEU A 67 -11.97 0.59 22.71
C LEU A 67 -12.65 -0.04 23.94
N ALA A 68 -12.88 0.71 25.01
CA ALA A 68 -13.55 0.16 26.20
C ALA A 68 -15.08 0.22 26.08
N SER A 69 -15.60 1.24 25.38
CA SER A 69 -17.02 1.53 25.29
C SER A 69 -17.61 1.23 23.91
N GLY A 70 -16.83 1.34 22.85
CA GLY A 70 -17.31 1.29 21.46
C GLY A 70 -17.82 2.63 20.93
N GLU A 71 -17.67 3.72 21.71
CA GLU A 71 -18.06 5.06 21.28
C GLU A 71 -17.26 5.50 20.05
N LEU A 72 -17.95 6.12 19.08
CA LEU A 72 -17.34 6.62 17.85
C LEU A 72 -17.43 8.15 17.77
N THR A 73 -16.30 8.83 17.73
CA THR A 73 -16.21 10.29 17.53
C THR A 73 -15.79 10.60 16.10
N GLN A 74 -16.50 11.46 15.38
CA GLN A 74 -16.10 11.88 14.03
C GLN A 74 -14.91 12.85 14.09
N LEU A 75 -13.85 12.58 13.32
CA LEU A 75 -12.62 13.38 13.31
C LEU A 75 -12.47 14.23 12.05
N THR A 76 -13.10 13.83 10.94
CA THR A 76 -13.08 14.58 9.68
C THR A 76 -14.49 14.72 9.12
N ASP A 77 -14.74 15.76 8.34
CA ASP A 77 -16.02 15.98 7.65
C ASP A 77 -15.80 16.33 6.18
N PHE A 78 -15.34 15.33 5.43
CA PHE A 78 -15.14 15.41 3.99
C PHE A 78 -16.46 15.36 3.24
N SER A 79 -16.49 16.04 2.09
CA SER A 79 -17.60 15.98 1.16
C SER A 79 -17.60 14.67 0.34
N PRO A 80 -18.74 14.29 -0.28
CA PRO A 80 -18.78 13.13 -1.17
C PRO A 80 -17.86 13.21 -2.39
N THR A 81 -17.40 14.40 -2.77
CA THR A 81 -16.47 14.61 -3.90
C THR A 81 -15.01 14.47 -3.49
N ASP A 82 -14.70 14.58 -2.19
CA ASP A 82 -13.35 14.36 -1.67
C ASP A 82 -12.89 12.92 -1.88
N ARG A 83 -11.58 12.76 -2.01
CA ARG A 83 -10.91 11.48 -2.29
C ARG A 83 -9.81 11.19 -1.25
N PRO A 84 -10.13 11.13 0.06
CA PRO A 84 -9.12 10.83 1.07
C PRO A 84 -8.69 9.36 0.96
N ARG A 85 -7.37 9.14 1.02
CA ARG A 85 -6.72 7.82 0.98
C ARG A 85 -6.53 7.29 2.39
N LEU A 86 -7.64 7.00 3.06
CA LEU A 86 -7.68 6.63 4.47
C LEU A 86 -7.00 5.28 4.85
N PRO A 87 -6.89 4.27 3.97
CA PRO A 87 -6.10 3.08 4.29
C PRO A 87 -4.62 3.40 4.57
N GLY A 88 -4.09 4.47 3.97
CA GLY A 88 -2.72 4.92 4.18
C GLY A 88 -2.51 5.75 5.46
N THR A 89 -3.55 5.98 6.25
CA THR A 89 -3.46 6.82 7.47
C THR A 89 -2.44 6.24 8.45
N PHE A 90 -1.69 7.09 9.13
CA PHE A 90 -0.69 6.71 10.13
C PHE A 90 -0.69 7.68 11.32
N VAL A 91 -0.73 7.18 12.55
CA VAL A 91 -0.64 7.99 13.78
C VAL A 91 0.81 8.27 14.14
N ASN A 92 1.12 9.53 14.48
CA ASN A 92 2.43 9.92 14.99
C ASN A 92 2.80 9.12 16.26
N PRO A 93 4.00 8.54 16.37
CA PRO A 93 4.34 7.67 17.49
C PRO A 93 4.49 8.39 18.84
N VAL A 94 4.63 9.74 18.86
CA VAL A 94 4.88 10.50 20.09
C VAL A 94 3.79 11.53 20.43
N ARG A 95 2.81 11.75 19.55
CA ARG A 95 1.72 12.71 19.78
C ARG A 95 0.40 12.29 19.13
N ASP A 96 -0.70 12.85 19.61
CA ASP A 96 -2.06 12.59 19.12
C ASP A 96 -2.34 13.32 17.79
N GLU A 97 -1.59 12.96 16.75
CA GLU A 97 -1.74 13.52 15.41
C GLU A 97 -1.66 12.39 14.38
N ALA A 98 -2.49 12.44 13.34
CA ALA A 98 -2.47 11.47 12.25
C ALA A 98 -2.17 12.11 10.91
N TYR A 99 -1.59 11.33 10.00
CA TYR A 99 -1.21 11.76 8.66
C TYR A 99 -1.92 10.91 7.63
N PHE A 100 -2.46 11.55 6.59
CA PHE A 100 -3.06 10.86 5.46
C PHE A 100 -3.06 11.77 4.23
N VAL A 101 -3.35 11.19 3.07
CA VAL A 101 -3.38 11.93 1.81
C VAL A 101 -4.83 12.20 1.40
N ASN A 102 -5.15 13.46 1.08
CA ASN A 102 -6.38 13.81 0.38
C ASN A 102 -6.03 14.52 -0.94
N GLY A 103 -6.55 14.00 -2.05
CA GLY A 103 -6.13 14.44 -3.38
C GLY A 103 -4.61 14.33 -3.55
N ARG A 104 -3.94 15.47 -3.79
CA ARG A 104 -2.48 15.58 -4.02
C ARG A 104 -1.71 16.08 -2.79
N GLN A 105 -2.38 16.25 -1.65
CA GLN A 105 -1.78 16.80 -0.44
C GLN A 105 -1.65 15.76 0.65
N LEU A 106 -0.50 15.75 1.32
CA LEU A 106 -0.34 15.10 2.61
C LEU A 106 -0.82 16.06 3.70
N LEU A 107 -1.77 15.61 4.51
CA LEU A 107 -2.39 16.39 5.58
C LEU A 107 -2.00 15.81 6.93
N ALA A 108 -1.92 16.69 7.93
CA ALA A 108 -1.93 16.33 9.34
C ALA A 108 -3.28 16.65 9.96
N LEU A 109 -3.73 15.77 10.86
CA LEU A 109 -4.98 15.85 11.59
C LEU A 109 -4.68 15.75 13.08
N ASP A 110 -5.00 16.82 13.80
CA ASP A 110 -5.00 16.82 15.26
C ASP A 110 -6.16 15.92 15.75
N LEU A 111 -5.84 14.85 16.47
CA LEU A 111 -6.83 13.84 16.87
C LEU A 111 -7.71 14.28 18.05
N ARG A 112 -7.34 15.36 18.75
CA ARG A 112 -8.09 15.92 19.86
C ARG A 112 -9.13 16.94 19.40
N THR A 113 -8.80 17.71 18.37
CA THR A 113 -9.62 18.84 17.89
C THR A 113 -10.26 18.61 16.53
N GLY A 114 -9.76 17.63 15.75
CA GLY A 114 -10.14 17.40 14.36
C GLY A 114 -9.62 18.45 13.38
N ARG A 115 -8.75 19.37 13.81
CA ARG A 115 -8.17 20.40 12.95
C ARG A 115 -7.19 19.78 11.96
N GLN A 116 -7.31 20.17 10.69
CA GLN A 116 -6.44 19.72 9.62
C GLN A 116 -5.48 20.82 9.17
N ARG A 117 -4.27 20.43 8.74
CA ARG A 117 -3.27 21.32 8.13
C ARG A 117 -2.54 20.60 7.01
N SER A 118 -2.23 21.33 5.94
CA SER A 118 -1.46 20.80 4.81
C SER A 118 0.03 20.78 5.15
N LEU A 119 0.67 19.63 4.98
CA LEU A 119 2.10 19.46 5.23
C LEU A 119 2.92 19.56 3.95
N PHE A 120 2.43 18.94 2.87
CA PHE A 120 3.23 18.76 1.68
C PHE A 120 2.35 18.48 0.45
N SER A 121 2.78 19.00 -0.70
CA SER A 121 2.29 18.60 -2.02
C SER A 121 3.48 18.26 -2.91
N ALA A 122 3.36 17.17 -3.68
CA ALA A 122 4.41 16.78 -4.62
C ALA A 122 4.69 17.84 -5.70
N GLU A 123 3.74 18.77 -5.92
CA GLU A 123 3.87 19.91 -6.85
C GLU A 123 4.92 20.94 -6.40
N GLN A 124 5.31 20.92 -5.12
CA GLN A 124 6.37 21.77 -4.60
C GLN A 124 7.77 21.34 -5.09
N LEU A 125 7.89 20.14 -5.67
CA LEU A 125 9.15 19.61 -6.17
C LEU A 125 9.30 19.85 -7.68
N ALA A 126 10.51 20.21 -8.09
CA ALA A 126 10.86 20.31 -9.51
C ALA A 126 10.89 18.91 -10.17
N GLY A 127 10.45 18.83 -11.42
CA GLY A 127 10.49 17.60 -12.22
C GLY A 127 9.13 17.19 -12.77
N PRO A 128 8.95 15.90 -13.14
CA PRO A 128 7.68 15.42 -13.67
C PRO A 128 6.59 15.45 -12.60
N ARG A 129 5.33 15.28 -13.03
CA ARG A 129 4.22 15.07 -12.08
C ARG A 129 4.51 13.80 -11.29
N MET A 130 4.34 13.87 -9.97
CA MET A 130 4.55 12.75 -9.06
C MET A 130 3.29 12.46 -8.25
N ASN A 131 3.07 11.19 -7.92
CA ASN A 131 2.01 10.70 -7.06
C ASN A 131 2.56 10.33 -5.67
N LEU A 132 1.88 10.80 -4.62
CA LEU A 132 2.13 10.37 -3.25
C LEU A 132 1.74 8.91 -3.07
N GLY A 133 2.70 8.09 -2.65
CA GLY A 133 2.54 6.67 -2.33
C GLY A 133 2.53 6.41 -0.81
N SER A 134 3.13 5.29 -0.41
CA SER A 134 3.28 4.91 0.99
C SER A 134 4.10 5.92 1.78
N HIS A 135 3.73 6.15 3.03
CA HIS A 135 4.40 7.07 3.93
C HIS A 135 4.36 6.55 5.37
N SER A 136 5.32 7.00 6.18
CA SER A 136 5.45 6.61 7.59
C SER A 136 6.18 7.70 8.38
N CYS A 137 5.99 7.75 9.71
CA CYS A 137 6.59 8.77 10.58
C CYS A 137 7.79 8.20 11.35
N THR A 138 8.88 8.95 11.48
CA THR A 138 10.05 8.52 12.25
C THR A 138 9.71 8.27 13.71
N ALA A 139 10.46 7.40 14.39
CA ALA A 139 10.20 7.00 15.79
C ALA A 139 10.15 8.18 16.77
N ASP A 140 10.86 9.27 16.48
CA ASP A 140 10.85 10.51 17.26
C ASP A 140 9.68 11.44 16.92
N GLY A 141 8.85 11.06 15.95
CA GLY A 141 7.67 11.78 15.49
C GLY A 141 7.94 13.08 14.74
N LYS A 142 9.19 13.39 14.39
CA LYS A 142 9.56 14.71 13.84
C LYS A 142 9.40 14.81 12.34
N THR A 143 9.56 13.70 11.60
CA THR A 143 9.58 13.73 10.15
C THR A 143 8.76 12.59 9.55
N ILE A 144 8.00 12.88 8.50
CA ILE A 144 7.36 11.87 7.66
C ILE A 144 8.29 11.53 6.51
N ARG A 145 8.44 10.24 6.24
CA ARG A 145 9.06 9.71 5.04
C ARG A 145 7.97 9.29 4.09
N ALA A 146 7.97 9.84 2.89
CA ALA A 146 7.00 9.47 1.86
C ALA A 146 7.72 9.08 0.58
N VAL A 147 7.19 8.05 -0.08
CA VAL A 147 7.58 7.69 -1.43
C VAL A 147 6.71 8.46 -2.42
N LEU A 148 7.35 9.02 -3.44
CA LEU A 148 6.73 9.63 -4.60
C LEU A 148 7.13 8.83 -5.84
N ASN A 149 6.19 8.55 -6.73
CA ASN A 149 6.48 7.89 -8.00
C ASN A 149 5.95 8.74 -9.16
N GLU A 150 6.67 8.75 -10.29
CA GLU A 150 6.29 9.48 -11.50
C GLU A 150 4.88 9.10 -11.96
N ASP A 151 4.08 10.10 -12.27
CA ASP A 151 2.76 9.90 -12.82
C ASP A 151 2.85 9.60 -14.33
N LEU A 152 2.58 8.35 -14.69
CA LEU A 152 2.61 7.87 -16.07
C LEU A 152 1.20 7.61 -16.63
N SER A 153 0.14 8.10 -15.97
CA SER A 153 -1.24 7.81 -16.38
C SER A 153 -1.62 8.35 -17.76
N GLU A 154 -0.90 9.36 -18.27
CA GLU A 154 -1.07 9.86 -19.65
C GLU A 154 -0.44 8.94 -20.70
N LYS A 155 0.53 8.10 -20.30
CA LYS A 155 1.28 7.20 -21.20
C LYS A 155 0.83 5.74 -21.08
N LEU A 156 0.33 5.36 -19.92
CA LEU A 156 -0.08 4.01 -19.57
C LEU A 156 -1.49 4.03 -19.02
N ARG A 157 -2.29 3.01 -19.37
CA ARG A 157 -3.58 2.78 -18.72
C ARG A 157 -3.34 2.20 -17.33
N LEU A 158 -3.47 3.02 -16.30
CA LEU A 158 -3.18 2.65 -14.91
C LEU A 158 -4.46 2.63 -14.06
N ASP A 159 -4.69 1.51 -13.39
CA ASP A 159 -5.57 1.42 -12.21
C ASP A 159 -4.95 0.46 -11.21
N LEU A 160 -3.93 0.99 -10.51
CA LEU A 160 -3.19 0.24 -9.51
C LEU A 160 -3.98 0.06 -8.21
N GLY A 161 -5.07 0.82 -8.01
CA GLY A 161 -5.92 0.76 -6.82
C GLY A 161 -7.05 -0.26 -6.90
N HIS A 162 -7.60 -0.52 -8.08
CA HIS A 162 -8.80 -1.35 -8.25
C HIS A 162 -8.63 -2.47 -9.29
N GLY A 163 -7.51 -3.19 -9.21
CA GLY A 163 -7.28 -4.36 -10.07
C GLY A 163 -5.85 -4.53 -10.58
N HIS A 164 -4.92 -3.67 -10.17
CA HIS A 164 -3.52 -3.71 -10.59
C HIS A 164 -3.35 -3.59 -12.12
N VAL A 165 -4.26 -2.85 -12.77
CA VAL A 165 -4.20 -2.61 -14.22
C VAL A 165 -2.97 -1.76 -14.53
N GLY A 166 -2.16 -2.21 -15.49
CA GLY A 166 -0.92 -1.54 -15.87
C GLY A 166 0.26 -1.80 -14.93
N PHE A 167 0.12 -2.69 -13.94
CA PHE A 167 1.15 -2.95 -12.93
C PHE A 167 2.47 -3.49 -13.53
N PRO A 168 2.47 -4.51 -14.41
CA PRO A 168 3.70 -4.93 -15.09
C PRO A 168 4.31 -3.85 -15.99
N GLU A 169 3.48 -3.08 -16.70
CA GLU A 169 3.89 -2.04 -17.63
C GLU A 169 4.52 -0.86 -16.89
N TYR A 170 3.91 -0.42 -15.79
CA TYR A 170 4.42 0.64 -14.93
C TYR A 170 5.76 0.25 -14.30
N SER A 171 5.87 -0.98 -13.76
CA SER A 171 7.14 -1.49 -13.25
C SER A 171 8.23 -1.55 -14.33
N ALA A 172 7.89 -2.05 -15.53
CA ALA A 172 8.82 -2.13 -16.66
C ALA A 172 9.25 -0.75 -17.18
N ALA A 173 8.40 0.27 -17.05
CA ALA A 173 8.69 1.64 -17.45
C ALA A 173 9.72 2.35 -16.55
N ARG A 174 10.08 1.78 -15.39
CA ARG A 174 11.08 2.32 -14.46
C ARG A 174 10.81 3.81 -14.14
N PRO A 175 9.65 4.13 -13.55
CA PRO A 175 9.26 5.51 -13.22
C PRO A 175 10.35 6.17 -12.37
N LEU A 176 10.54 7.48 -12.55
CA LEU A 176 11.32 8.24 -11.59
C LEU A 176 10.62 8.18 -10.23
N SER A 177 11.36 7.81 -9.19
CA SER A 177 10.81 7.73 -7.84
C SER A 177 11.71 8.44 -6.86
N ARG A 178 11.10 8.99 -5.82
CA ARG A 178 11.78 9.77 -4.79
C ARG A 178 11.33 9.35 -3.41
N VAL A 179 12.24 9.37 -2.47
CA VAL A 179 11.90 9.43 -1.04
C VAL A 179 12.06 10.86 -0.58
N VAL A 180 11.04 11.38 0.10
CA VAL A 180 11.03 12.73 0.65
C VAL A 180 10.95 12.73 2.16
N ALA A 181 11.65 13.67 2.79
CA ALA A 181 11.58 14.03 4.18
C ALA A 181 10.63 15.21 4.34
N ILE A 182 9.58 15.07 5.15
CA ILE A 182 8.59 16.13 5.39
C ILE A 182 8.57 16.45 6.88
N ASP A 183 8.88 17.69 7.24
CA ASP A 183 8.84 18.13 8.63
C ASP A 183 7.40 18.09 9.15
N THR A 184 7.18 17.48 10.31
CA THR A 184 5.82 17.34 10.83
C THR A 184 5.28 18.64 11.40
N ASP A 185 6.09 19.61 11.80
CA ASP A 185 5.60 20.89 12.34
C ASP A 185 5.53 21.95 11.25
N ALA A 186 6.64 22.19 10.58
CA ALA A 186 6.77 23.23 9.55
C ALA A 186 6.16 22.82 8.20
N GLY A 187 6.02 21.51 7.95
CA GLY A 187 5.74 21.01 6.61
C GLY A 187 6.92 21.22 5.66
N GLY A 188 6.64 21.18 4.36
CA GLY A 188 7.67 21.26 3.33
C GLY A 188 8.45 19.95 3.19
N GLY A 189 8.90 19.66 1.96
CA GLY A 189 9.54 18.38 1.62
C GLY A 189 10.91 18.56 1.02
N ARG A 190 11.87 17.73 1.44
CA ARG A 190 13.19 17.60 0.81
C ARG A 190 13.40 16.19 0.28
N VAL A 191 13.86 16.07 -0.96
CA VAL A 191 14.24 14.78 -1.54
C VAL A 191 15.50 14.27 -0.82
N ILE A 192 15.46 13.04 -0.33
CA ILE A 192 16.59 12.37 0.33
C ILE A 192 17.13 11.19 -0.46
N HIS A 193 16.34 10.64 -1.38
CA HIS A 193 16.75 9.58 -2.29
C HIS A 193 15.97 9.72 -3.60
N GLU A 194 16.62 9.43 -4.73
CA GLU A 194 16.01 9.44 -6.06
C GLU A 194 16.59 8.30 -6.90
N GLU A 195 15.72 7.55 -7.57
CA GLU A 195 16.13 6.50 -8.51
C GLU A 195 15.09 6.24 -9.60
N ARG A 196 15.49 5.49 -10.64
CA ARG A 196 14.60 4.97 -11.68
C ARG A 196 14.19 3.54 -11.39
N PHE A 197 13.34 3.41 -10.38
CA PHE A 197 12.67 2.17 -10.01
C PHE A 197 11.34 2.55 -9.36
N TRP A 198 10.29 1.76 -9.55
CA TRP A 198 9.06 1.96 -8.78
C TRP A 198 9.33 1.67 -7.30
N LEU A 199 9.22 2.70 -6.45
CA LEU A 199 9.35 2.57 -5.01
C LEU A 199 7.99 2.35 -4.32
N GLY A 200 8.00 1.56 -3.26
CA GLY A 200 6.83 1.30 -2.42
C GLY A 200 7.20 0.93 -0.98
N HIS A 201 6.17 0.65 -0.17
CA HIS A 201 6.28 0.18 1.22
C HIS A 201 7.32 0.92 2.08
N MET A 202 7.21 2.26 2.12
CA MET A 202 8.00 3.10 3.01
C MET A 202 7.68 2.82 4.47
N ASN A 203 8.60 2.18 5.20
CA ASN A 203 8.45 1.91 6.63
C ASN A 203 9.64 2.48 7.39
N THR A 204 9.41 3.47 8.25
CA THR A 204 10.42 3.94 9.20
C THR A 204 10.55 2.93 10.35
N SER A 205 11.75 2.82 10.93
CA SER A 205 11.94 2.00 12.12
C SER A 205 11.14 2.59 13.29
N PRO A 206 10.48 1.75 14.11
CA PRO A 206 9.73 2.20 15.27
C PRO A 206 10.62 2.64 16.44
N THR A 207 11.94 2.38 16.38
CA THR A 207 12.88 2.69 17.47
C THR A 207 14.12 3.47 17.01
N LEU A 208 14.41 3.50 15.71
CA LEU A 208 15.61 4.14 15.16
C LEU A 208 15.21 5.20 14.11
N PRO A 209 15.10 6.48 14.47
CA PRO A 209 14.62 7.55 13.56
C PRO A 209 15.41 7.66 12.24
N GLU A 210 16.67 7.24 12.24
CA GLU A 210 17.61 7.28 11.12
C GLU A 210 17.51 6.08 10.17
N VAL A 211 16.75 5.04 10.53
CA VAL A 211 16.63 3.82 9.73
C VAL A 211 15.23 3.69 9.16
N ALA A 212 15.15 3.38 7.88
CA ALA A 212 13.91 3.00 7.24
C ALA A 212 14.10 1.86 6.24
N THR A 213 13.00 1.31 5.75
CA THR A 213 12.99 0.36 4.65
C THR A 213 12.08 0.85 3.53
N VAL A 214 12.44 0.52 2.31
CA VAL A 214 11.64 0.73 1.11
C VAL A 214 11.71 -0.54 0.25
N CYS A 215 10.81 -0.66 -0.71
CA CYS A 215 10.88 -1.74 -1.66
C CYS A 215 10.89 -1.29 -3.12
N HIS A 216 11.53 -2.13 -3.94
CA HIS A 216 11.37 -2.12 -5.39
C HIS A 216 10.09 -2.88 -5.76
N GLU A 217 9.11 -2.15 -6.29
CA GLU A 217 7.81 -2.68 -6.66
C GLU A 217 7.77 -3.21 -8.09
N GLY A 218 6.85 -4.17 -8.29
CA GLY A 218 6.63 -4.82 -9.56
C GLY A 218 6.42 -6.32 -9.46
N PRO A 219 6.26 -7.00 -10.62
CA PRO A 219 6.01 -8.44 -10.67
C PRO A 219 7.16 -9.20 -10.01
N TRP A 220 6.88 -9.96 -8.95
CA TRP A 220 7.92 -10.49 -8.05
C TRP A 220 9.00 -11.32 -8.75
N ALA A 221 8.62 -12.07 -9.80
CA ALA A 221 9.54 -12.86 -10.60
C ALA A 221 10.50 -12.02 -11.49
N LYS A 222 10.29 -10.70 -11.56
CA LYS A 222 11.09 -9.74 -12.34
C LYS A 222 11.84 -8.74 -11.45
N ILE A 223 11.81 -8.93 -10.13
CA ILE A 223 12.49 -8.06 -9.16
C ILE A 223 13.67 -8.82 -8.56
N ASP A 224 14.88 -8.40 -8.93
CA ASP A 224 16.12 -9.04 -8.46
C ASP A 224 16.37 -8.81 -6.97
N GLN A 225 16.18 -7.56 -6.51
CA GLN A 225 16.32 -7.14 -5.12
C GLN A 225 15.11 -6.27 -4.74
N ARG A 226 14.21 -6.79 -3.92
CA ARG A 226 12.96 -6.17 -3.49
C ARG A 226 13.11 -5.34 -2.23
N MET A 227 13.81 -5.85 -1.22
CA MET A 227 13.84 -5.21 0.11
C MET A 227 15.13 -4.43 0.32
N TRP A 228 14.98 -3.16 0.70
CA TRP A 228 16.10 -2.24 0.85
C TRP A 228 16.02 -1.53 2.21
N ARG A 229 17.18 -1.36 2.83
CA ARG A 229 17.39 -0.44 3.95
C ARG A 229 17.72 0.93 3.36
N LEU A 230 17.12 1.96 3.93
CA LEU A 230 17.42 3.37 3.68
C LEU A 230 18.02 3.95 4.96
N ASP A 231 19.23 4.48 4.87
CA ASP A 231 19.78 5.39 5.86
C ASP A 231 19.22 6.79 5.58
N VAL A 232 18.46 7.31 6.53
CA VAL A 232 17.70 8.53 6.36
C VAL A 232 18.57 9.78 6.44
N ALA A 233 19.69 9.70 7.16
CA ALA A 233 20.62 10.81 7.31
C ALA A 233 21.43 11.02 6.03
N THR A 234 21.89 9.93 5.42
CA THR A 234 22.76 9.97 4.23
C THR A 234 21.99 9.84 2.92
N GLY A 235 20.79 9.27 2.92
CA GLY A 235 20.06 8.90 1.71
C GLY A 235 20.58 7.61 1.05
N GLU A 236 21.51 6.92 1.70
CA GLU A 236 22.10 5.68 1.21
C GLU A 236 21.07 4.55 1.25
N VAL A 237 20.99 3.80 0.16
CA VAL A 237 20.11 2.65 0.02
C VAL A 237 20.95 1.40 -0.21
N SER A 238 20.78 0.41 0.67
CA SER A 238 21.51 -0.86 0.64
C SER A 238 20.54 -2.04 0.74
N PRO A 239 20.87 -3.22 0.16
CA PRO A 239 20.03 -4.40 0.33
C PRO A 239 19.80 -4.69 1.82
N LEU A 240 18.54 -4.85 2.25
CA LEU A 240 18.25 -5.25 3.63
C LEU A 240 18.79 -6.66 3.90
N ARG A 241 18.67 -7.51 2.87
CA ARG A 241 19.31 -8.81 2.74
C ARG A 241 19.62 -9.00 1.27
N GLN A 242 20.82 -9.47 0.95
CA GLN A 242 21.14 -9.87 -0.41
C GLN A 242 20.18 -10.98 -0.86
N GLN A 243 19.45 -10.74 -1.95
CA GLN A 243 18.72 -11.78 -2.67
C GLN A 243 19.66 -12.56 -3.58
N VAL A 244 19.47 -13.87 -3.63
CA VAL A 244 20.24 -14.75 -4.51
C VAL A 244 19.44 -15.14 -5.74
N ALA A 245 20.14 -15.57 -6.80
CA ALA A 245 19.52 -15.94 -8.06
C ALA A 245 18.45 -17.02 -7.87
N GLY A 246 17.28 -16.82 -8.47
CA GLY A 246 16.14 -17.74 -8.36
C GLY A 246 15.28 -17.53 -7.11
N GLU A 247 15.61 -16.59 -6.23
CA GLU A 247 14.70 -16.13 -5.19
C GLU A 247 13.69 -15.12 -5.73
N SER A 248 12.44 -15.26 -5.33
CA SER A 248 11.44 -14.20 -5.46
C SER A 248 10.83 -13.91 -4.08
N ILE A 249 10.73 -12.62 -3.76
CA ILE A 249 10.16 -12.14 -2.50
C ILE A 249 8.90 -11.34 -2.84
N GLY A 250 7.80 -11.62 -2.14
CA GLY A 250 6.54 -10.91 -2.28
C GLY A 250 5.64 -11.08 -1.05
N PRO A 251 4.57 -10.29 -0.92
CA PRO A 251 3.55 -10.49 0.11
C PRO A 251 2.88 -11.86 -0.08
N ARG A 252 2.68 -12.59 1.03
CA ARG A 252 2.10 -13.94 1.03
C ARG A 252 0.57 -13.87 0.96
N GLY A 253 -0.06 -14.60 0.04
CA GLY A 253 -1.51 -14.85 0.05
C GLY A 253 -1.93 -15.78 1.21
N ARG A 254 -3.20 -15.73 1.62
CA ARG A 254 -3.83 -16.28 2.86
C ARG A 254 -3.49 -17.71 3.35
N ALA A 255 -2.62 -18.50 2.72
CA ALA A 255 -2.54 -19.94 2.92
C ALA A 255 -1.27 -20.49 3.61
N SER A 256 -0.47 -19.72 4.38
CA SER A 256 0.61 -20.36 5.16
C SER A 256 1.14 -19.60 6.38
N ARG A 257 1.48 -20.37 7.43
CA ARG A 257 1.83 -19.99 8.83
C ARG A 257 3.13 -19.15 9.06
N ARG A 258 3.59 -18.38 8.07
CA ARG A 258 4.73 -17.44 8.21
C ARG A 258 4.39 -16.13 7.46
N PRO A 259 4.75 -14.94 7.98
CA PRO A 259 4.36 -13.66 7.38
C PRO A 259 5.03 -13.37 6.02
N TRP A 260 6.14 -14.04 5.70
CA TRP A 260 6.88 -13.90 4.44
C TRP A 260 7.16 -15.27 3.82
N PHE A 261 7.23 -15.34 2.49
CA PHE A 261 7.83 -16.49 1.80
C PHE A 261 9.04 -16.06 0.99
N VAL A 262 10.10 -16.86 1.08
CA VAL A 262 11.19 -16.91 0.11
C VAL A 262 10.89 -18.14 -0.74
N ARG A 263 10.61 -17.97 -2.03
CA ARG A 263 10.48 -19.11 -2.95
C ARG A 263 11.80 -19.25 -3.70
N THR A 264 12.43 -20.40 -3.57
CA THR A 264 13.61 -20.81 -4.36
C THR A 264 13.15 -21.86 -5.38
N GLY A 265 13.22 -21.59 -6.69
CA GLY A 265 12.85 -22.55 -7.72
C GLY A 265 12.66 -21.95 -9.11
N SER A 266 12.76 -22.78 -10.16
CA SER A 266 12.71 -22.31 -11.56
C SER A 266 11.34 -21.71 -11.94
N PRO A 267 11.28 -20.75 -12.89
CA PRO A 267 10.04 -20.09 -13.29
C PRO A 267 8.93 -21.04 -13.80
N GLU A 268 9.30 -22.21 -14.33
CA GLU A 268 8.36 -23.17 -14.92
C GLU A 268 7.64 -24.04 -13.89
N ALA A 269 8.23 -24.29 -12.71
CA ALA A 269 7.56 -24.99 -11.61
C ALA A 269 6.45 -24.12 -10.95
N ASN A 270 6.46 -22.81 -11.21
CA ASN A 270 5.58 -21.84 -10.55
C ASN A 270 4.23 -21.62 -11.26
N LYS A 271 3.98 -22.26 -12.42
CA LYS A 271 2.70 -22.12 -13.15
C LYS A 271 1.56 -23.02 -12.65
N ARG A 272 1.83 -24.02 -11.79
CA ARG A 272 0.82 -25.02 -11.40
C ARG A 272 -0.04 -24.66 -10.18
N GLU A 273 0.19 -23.52 -9.52
CA GLU A 273 -0.56 -23.14 -8.30
C GLU A 273 -1.07 -21.69 -8.29
N CYS A 274 -0.93 -20.95 -9.39
CA CYS A 274 -1.69 -19.71 -9.57
C CYS A 274 -3.10 -20.07 -10.07
N ILE A 275 -3.97 -20.52 -9.16
CA ILE A 275 -5.40 -20.58 -9.45
C ILE A 275 -5.86 -19.11 -9.48
N PRO A 276 -6.35 -18.57 -10.61
CA PRO A 276 -7.03 -17.27 -10.60
C PRO A 276 -8.19 -17.34 -9.59
N PRO A 277 -8.59 -16.25 -8.92
CA PRO A 277 -9.80 -16.29 -8.12
C PRO A 277 -10.93 -16.83 -9.01
N GLY A 278 -11.46 -18.00 -8.64
CA GLY A 278 -12.61 -18.57 -9.32
C GLY A 278 -13.78 -17.58 -9.22
N PRO A 279 -14.76 -17.65 -10.15
CA PRO A 279 -15.97 -16.86 -9.98
C PRO A 279 -16.54 -17.14 -8.59
N GLY A 280 -16.91 -16.08 -7.87
CA GLY A 280 -17.58 -16.20 -6.58
C GLY A 280 -18.86 -17.04 -6.72
N PRO A 281 -19.42 -17.55 -5.62
CA PRO A 281 -20.63 -18.38 -5.70
C PRO A 281 -21.77 -17.59 -6.36
N ASP A 282 -22.22 -18.10 -7.50
CA ASP A 282 -23.41 -17.62 -8.19
C ASP A 282 -24.63 -17.78 -7.28
N ASP A 283 -25.38 -16.68 -7.15
CA ASP A 283 -26.69 -16.60 -6.51
C ASP A 283 -27.70 -17.46 -7.30
N PRO A 284 -28.41 -18.43 -6.68
CA PRO A 284 -29.31 -19.31 -7.42
C PRO A 284 -30.68 -18.63 -7.58
N SER A 285 -30.83 -17.71 -8.53
CA SER A 285 -32.16 -17.33 -9.03
C SER A 285 -32.14 -16.80 -10.48
N GLY A 286 -32.89 -17.49 -11.35
CA GLY A 286 -33.08 -17.18 -12.78
C GLY A 286 -32.14 -17.98 -13.69
N GLY A 287 -32.55 -18.97 -14.49
CA GLY A 287 -33.79 -19.12 -15.24
C GLY A 287 -33.58 -18.66 -16.68
N GLY A 288 -33.13 -19.56 -17.58
CA GLY A 288 -33.35 -19.45 -19.02
C GLY A 288 -32.13 -19.31 -19.94
N GLU A 289 -31.96 -20.33 -20.78
CA GLU A 289 -31.42 -20.35 -22.15
C GLU A 289 -29.89 -20.22 -22.40
N ARG A 290 -29.29 -21.36 -22.79
CA ARG A 290 -27.99 -21.46 -23.48
C ARG A 290 -28.16 -21.25 -24.99
N PRO A 291 -27.29 -20.49 -25.67
CA PRO A 291 -27.03 -20.67 -27.09
C PRO A 291 -25.79 -21.55 -27.34
N ALA A 292 -25.80 -22.19 -28.50
CA ALA A 292 -24.97 -23.30 -28.93
C ALA A 292 -23.46 -22.99 -29.08
N ALA A 293 -22.65 -24.04 -28.91
CA ALA A 293 -21.20 -24.04 -29.11
C ALA A 293 -20.84 -23.89 -30.60
N GLY A 294 -20.06 -22.85 -30.92
CA GLY A 294 -19.37 -22.69 -32.21
C GLY A 294 -17.94 -23.28 -32.17
N PRO A 295 -17.36 -23.64 -33.33
CA PRO A 295 -16.17 -24.47 -33.39
C PRO A 295 -14.88 -23.72 -33.01
N VAL A 296 -13.99 -24.46 -32.35
CA VAL A 296 -12.65 -24.07 -31.91
C VAL A 296 -11.76 -23.76 -33.12
N GLN A 297 -11.25 -22.53 -33.23
CA GLN A 297 -10.16 -22.19 -34.14
C GLN A 297 -8.81 -22.50 -33.47
N THR A 298 -8.03 -23.34 -34.14
CA THR A 298 -6.68 -23.74 -33.79
C THR A 298 -5.69 -22.60 -34.10
N ALA A 299 -4.86 -22.24 -33.11
CA ALA A 299 -3.75 -21.30 -33.31
C ALA A 299 -2.53 -22.02 -33.93
N PRO A 300 -1.78 -21.37 -34.84
CA PRO A 300 -0.65 -22.01 -35.51
C PRO A 300 0.61 -22.10 -34.64
N SER A 301 1.27 -23.23 -34.74
CA SER A 301 2.55 -23.56 -34.12
C SER A 301 3.69 -22.68 -34.66
N TRP A 302 4.42 -21.99 -33.80
CA TRP A 302 5.70 -21.37 -34.15
C TRP A 302 6.86 -22.29 -33.77
N SER A 303 7.58 -22.72 -34.80
CA SER A 303 8.76 -23.58 -34.72
C SER A 303 10.00 -22.77 -34.34
N ALA A 304 10.84 -23.38 -33.51
CA ALA A 304 12.12 -22.84 -33.06
C ALA A 304 13.12 -22.71 -34.20
N ARG A 305 13.83 -21.57 -34.30
CA ARG A 305 15.14 -21.49 -34.97
C ARG A 305 16.08 -20.47 -34.33
N ALA A 306 17.31 -20.96 -34.15
CA ALA A 306 18.62 -20.30 -34.12
C ALA A 306 18.99 -19.35 -32.96
N ARG A 307 19.90 -19.85 -32.11
CA ARG A 307 20.76 -19.07 -31.21
C ARG A 307 21.85 -18.35 -32.02
N PRO A 308 22.22 -17.10 -31.71
CA PRO A 308 23.47 -16.52 -32.19
C PRO A 308 24.64 -17.01 -31.33
N THR A 309 25.69 -17.50 -32.00
CA THR A 309 26.98 -17.85 -31.41
C THR A 309 27.81 -16.60 -31.13
N CYS A 310 28.36 -16.51 -29.92
CA CYS A 310 29.28 -15.46 -29.50
C CYS A 310 30.73 -15.85 -29.89
N PRO A 311 31.53 -15.01 -30.57
CA PRO A 311 32.92 -15.34 -30.86
C PRO A 311 33.83 -15.05 -29.66
N ARG A 312 34.59 -16.06 -29.24
CA ARG A 312 35.72 -15.96 -28.30
C ARG A 312 36.80 -15.01 -28.86
N ARG A 313 37.18 -13.98 -28.10
CA ARG A 313 38.45 -13.25 -28.27
C ARG A 313 39.53 -13.87 -27.39
N THR A 314 40.58 -14.38 -28.01
CA THR A 314 41.84 -14.75 -27.38
C THR A 314 42.79 -13.54 -27.28
N ARG A 315 43.52 -13.48 -26.17
CA ARG A 315 44.52 -12.46 -25.80
C ARG A 315 45.70 -12.39 -26.79
N ARG A 316 46.27 -11.19 -26.94
CA ARG A 316 47.74 -11.01 -27.04
C ARG A 316 48.20 -9.81 -26.22
N ARG A 317 49.23 -10.08 -25.41
CA ARG A 317 50.11 -9.10 -24.76
C ARG A 317 50.98 -8.42 -25.84
N ARG A 318 51.20 -7.13 -25.68
CA ARG A 318 52.53 -6.49 -25.63
C ARG A 318 52.43 -5.36 -24.63
#